data_AF-A0ABD2GH08-F1
#
_entry.id   AF-A0ABD2GH08-F1
#
_cell.length_a   1.000
_cell.length_b   1.000
_cell.length_c   1.000
_cell.angle_alpha   90.00
_cell.angle_beta   90.00
_cell.angle_gamma   90.00
#
_symmetry.space_group_name_H-M   'P 1'
#
loop_
_entity.id
_entity.type
_entity.pdbx_description
1 polymer ?
#
loop_
_entity_poly.entity_id
_entity_poly.type
_entity_poly.pdbx_seq_one_letter_code
_entity_poly.pdbx_strand_id
1 'polypeptide(L)'
;MLSAAADKKAKQLTFTEASTSKTLSRATRNEICETWVATCTAVNIPLSKSDHPAMSKFLNEKVINGGAIPGFHQLQEKYLGAVYEKEK
;
A
#
# COMPACT_ATOMS: atom_id res chain seq x y z
N MET A 1 -27.75 52.10 9.81
CA MET A 1 -28.15 50.73 10.15
C MET A 1 -27.07 49.77 9.64
N LEU A 2 -26.58 48.95 10.57
CA LEU A 2 -25.68 47.78 10.54
C LEU A 2 -24.95 47.34 9.24
N SER A 3 -23.62 47.13 9.36
CA SER A 3 -22.93 45.81 9.25
C SER A 3 -21.40 46.02 9.33
N ALA A 4 -20.72 45.76 10.47
CA ALA A 4 -20.07 44.50 10.86
C ALA A 4 -19.03 44.00 9.82
N ALA A 5 -17.71 44.16 9.98
CA ALA A 5 -16.75 43.57 10.94
C ALA A 5 -16.38 42.09 10.66
N ALA A 6 -15.09 41.88 10.28
CA ALA A 6 -14.25 40.68 10.44
C ALA A 6 -14.69 39.38 9.70
N ASP A 7 -13.88 38.38 9.35
CA ASP A 7 -12.55 37.94 9.77
C ASP A 7 -12.01 36.91 8.75
N LYS A 8 -10.72 36.61 8.83
CA LYS A 8 -9.98 35.64 8.00
C LYS A 8 -10.47 34.21 8.23
N LYS A 9 -10.62 33.39 7.17
CA LYS A 9 -10.62 31.92 7.34
C LYS A 9 -9.95 31.17 6.19
N ALA A 10 -9.05 30.30 6.60
CA ALA A 10 -8.13 29.51 5.82
C ALA A 10 -8.78 28.32 5.09
N LYS A 11 -8.10 27.89 4.03
CA LYS A 11 -7.91 26.49 3.57
C LYS A 11 -9.15 25.61 3.47
N GLN A 12 -9.60 25.37 2.24
CA GLN A 12 -9.97 24.02 1.80
C GLN A 12 -9.84 23.92 0.27
N LEU A 13 -8.68 23.47 -0.20
CA LEU A 13 -8.60 22.86 -1.53
C LEU A 13 -9.29 21.51 -1.39
N THR A 14 -10.56 21.46 -1.78
CA THR A 14 -11.32 20.21 -1.89
C THR A 14 -10.58 19.35 -2.90
N PHE A 15 -9.86 18.33 -2.40
CA PHE A 15 -9.21 17.32 -3.22
C PHE A 15 -10.32 16.40 -3.77
N THR A 16 -11.13 16.92 -4.69
CA THR A 16 -12.06 16.12 -5.51
C THR A 16 -11.30 15.49 -6.65
N GLU A 17 -10.18 14.85 -6.34
CA GLU A 17 -9.52 13.87 -7.18
C GLU A 17 -9.23 12.65 -6.29
N ALA A 18 -10.30 12.15 -5.65
CA ALA A 18 -10.29 10.78 -5.16
C ALA A 18 -10.32 9.87 -6.39
N SER A 19 -9.10 9.64 -6.87
CA SER A 19 -8.64 8.59 -7.76
C SER A 19 -9.63 7.44 -7.90
N THR A 20 -9.88 7.04 -9.13
CA THR A 20 -10.60 5.82 -9.52
C THR A 20 -9.78 4.56 -9.14
N SER A 21 -9.31 4.47 -7.90
CA SER A 21 -8.71 3.28 -7.35
C SER A 21 -9.84 2.34 -6.99
N LYS A 22 -10.01 1.26 -7.75
CA LYS A 22 -10.79 0.09 -7.34
C LYS A 22 -10.31 -0.31 -5.96
N THR A 23 -11.07 0.03 -4.91
CA THR A 23 -10.68 -0.26 -3.52
C THR A 23 -10.66 -1.78 -3.35
N LEU A 24 -9.46 -2.37 -3.37
CA LEU A 24 -9.30 -3.80 -3.08
C LEU A 24 -9.79 -4.09 -1.66
N SER A 25 -10.50 -5.20 -1.51
CA SER A 25 -10.94 -5.65 -0.19
C SER A 25 -9.73 -5.91 0.71
N ARG A 26 -9.89 -5.74 2.02
CA ARG A 26 -8.81 -6.02 2.99
C ARG A 26 -8.33 -7.47 2.90
N ALA A 27 -9.25 -8.41 2.66
CA ALA A 27 -8.93 -9.82 2.48
C ALA A 27 -8.04 -10.04 1.26
N THR A 28 -8.43 -9.51 0.10
CA THR A 28 -7.66 -9.60 -1.15
C THR A 28 -6.27 -8.98 -1.01
N ARG A 29 -6.15 -7.82 -0.35
CA ARG A 29 -4.83 -7.22 -0.11
C ARG A 29 -3.94 -8.09 0.77
N ASN A 30 -4.50 -8.67 1.83
CA ASN A 30 -3.74 -9.55 2.71
C ASN A 30 -3.25 -10.79 1.94
N GLU A 31 -4.11 -11.42 1.14
CA GLU A 31 -3.76 -12.57 0.30
C GLU A 31 -2.62 -12.25 -0.68
N ILE A 32 -2.67 -11.10 -1.35
CA ILE A 32 -1.60 -10.63 -2.24
C ILE A 32 -0.28 -10.47 -1.49
N CYS A 33 -0.32 -9.85 -0.29
CA CYS A 33 0.90 -9.63 0.50
C CYS A 33 1.49 -10.94 1.03
N GLU A 34 0.66 -11.87 1.51
CA GLU A 34 1.11 -13.19 1.96
C GLU A 34 1.71 -13.98 0.81
N THR A 35 1.07 -13.98 -0.35
CA THR A 35 1.56 -14.66 -1.56
C THR A 35 2.90 -14.08 -2.02
N TRP A 36 3.04 -12.75 -1.98
CA TRP A 36 4.30 -12.08 -2.30
C TRP A 36 5.43 -12.50 -1.35
N VAL A 37 5.16 -12.50 -0.04
CA VAL A 37 6.14 -12.94 0.96
C VAL A 37 6.53 -14.39 0.78
N ALA A 38 5.56 -15.30 0.63
CA ALA A 38 5.81 -16.72 0.40
C ALA A 38 6.65 -16.96 -0.86
N THR A 39 6.32 -16.25 -1.95
CA THR A 39 7.09 -16.32 -3.20
C THR A 39 8.53 -15.86 -2.98
N CYS A 40 8.73 -14.69 -2.36
CA CYS A 40 10.06 -14.18 -2.05
C CYS A 40 10.88 -15.16 -1.19
N THR A 41 10.28 -15.74 -0.16
CA THR A 41 10.92 -16.78 0.66
C THR A 41 11.30 -17.99 -0.18
N ALA A 42 10.38 -18.53 -0.98
CA ALA A 42 10.61 -19.73 -1.79
C ALA A 42 11.73 -19.55 -2.84
N VAL A 43 11.86 -18.35 -3.42
CA VAL A 43 12.91 -18.05 -4.41
C VAL A 43 14.13 -17.31 -3.83
N ASN A 44 14.25 -17.25 -2.50
CA ASN A 44 15.35 -16.58 -1.79
C ASN A 44 15.57 -15.11 -2.20
N ILE A 45 14.49 -14.39 -2.52
CA ILE A 45 14.52 -12.94 -2.76
C ILE A 45 14.32 -12.23 -1.41
N PRO A 46 15.27 -11.40 -0.95
CA PRO A 46 15.08 -10.62 0.27
C PRO A 46 13.90 -9.66 0.13
N LEU A 47 13.02 -9.61 1.13
CA LEU A 47 11.85 -8.72 1.11
C LEU A 47 12.21 -7.23 0.95
N SER A 48 13.42 -6.82 1.37
CA SER A 48 13.97 -5.47 1.16
C SER A 48 14.08 -5.08 -0.32
N LYS A 49 14.09 -6.04 -1.25
CA LYS A 49 14.04 -5.77 -2.70
C LYS A 49 12.70 -5.23 -3.16
N SER A 50 11.63 -5.40 -2.38
CA SER A 50 10.30 -4.81 -2.68
C SER A 50 10.34 -3.28 -2.64
N ASP A 51 11.20 -2.70 -1.80
CA ASP A 51 11.41 -1.25 -1.70
C ASP A 51 12.30 -0.68 -2.80
N HIS A 52 12.95 -1.55 -3.59
CA HIS A 52 13.80 -1.08 -4.68
C HIS A 52 12.94 -0.31 -5.70
N PRO A 53 13.31 0.93 -6.09
CA PRO A 53 12.46 1.76 -6.95
C PRO A 53 12.04 1.07 -8.25
N ALA A 54 12.93 0.29 -8.87
CA ALA A 54 12.60 -0.46 -10.08
C ALA A 54 11.57 -1.57 -9.84
N MET A 55 11.65 -2.27 -8.71
CA MET A 55 10.71 -3.33 -8.34
C MET A 55 9.35 -2.72 -7.99
N SER A 56 9.35 -1.72 -7.11
CA SER A 56 8.13 -1.01 -6.70
C SER A 56 7.41 -0.40 -7.91
N LYS A 57 8.15 0.24 -8.83
CA LYS A 57 7.58 0.78 -10.07
C LYS A 57 7.00 -0.31 -10.95
N PHE A 58 7.70 -1.42 -11.15
CA PHE A 58 7.20 -2.54 -11.96
C PHE A 58 5.93 -3.16 -11.36
N LEU A 59 5.92 -3.43 -10.06
CA LEU A 59 4.75 -3.98 -9.35
C LEU A 59 3.55 -3.03 -9.48
N ASN A 60 3.77 -1.73 -9.31
CA ASN A 60 2.69 -0.75 -9.37
C ASN A 60 2.14 -0.56 -10.80
N GLU A 61 3.00 -0.46 -11.81
CA GLU A 61 2.60 -0.10 -13.18
C GLU A 61 2.25 -1.30 -14.07
N LYS A 62 2.82 -2.48 -13.80
CA LYS A 62 2.79 -3.62 -14.71
C LYS A 62 2.12 -4.86 -14.13
N VAL A 63 2.01 -4.96 -12.80
CA VAL A 63 1.41 -6.13 -12.15
C VAL A 63 0.01 -5.78 -11.66
N ILE A 64 -0.97 -6.61 -12.04
CA ILE A 64 -2.35 -6.47 -11.57
C ILE A 64 -2.36 -6.54 -10.04
N ASN A 65 -2.94 -5.53 -9.41
CA ASN A 65 -2.99 -5.36 -7.96
C ASN A 65 -1.61 -5.27 -7.27
N GLY A 66 -0.50 -5.12 -8.01
CA GLY A 66 0.83 -5.02 -7.42
C GLY A 66 1.03 -3.75 -6.59
N GLY A 67 0.25 -2.70 -6.84
CA GLY A 67 0.16 -1.52 -5.95
C GLY A 67 -0.40 -1.82 -4.55
N ALA A 68 -0.90 -3.03 -4.29
CA ALA A 68 -1.30 -3.47 -2.95
C ALA A 68 -0.12 -3.96 -2.09
N ILE A 69 1.04 -4.25 -2.71
CA ILE A 69 2.23 -4.76 -2.02
C ILE A 69 2.91 -3.58 -1.31
N PRO A 70 2.94 -3.55 0.04
CA PRO A 70 3.58 -2.47 0.78
C PRO A 70 5.09 -2.66 0.83
N GLY A 71 5.78 -1.69 1.41
CA GLY A 71 7.22 -1.77 1.59
C GLY A 71 7.68 -2.81 2.60
N PHE A 72 8.99 -3.06 2.62
CA PHE A 72 9.67 -4.10 3.40
C PHE A 72 9.23 -4.15 4.87
N HIS A 73 9.23 -3.00 5.54
CA HIS A 73 8.91 -2.91 6.96
C HIS A 73 7.51 -3.46 7.26
N GLN A 74 6.51 -3.11 6.45
CA GLN A 74 5.15 -3.62 6.60
C GLN A 74 5.04 -5.09 6.20
N LEU A 75 5.78 -5.52 5.17
CA LEU A 75 5.85 -6.93 4.76
C LEU A 75 6.38 -7.81 5.91
N GLN A 76 7.45 -7.36 6.55
CA GLN A 76 8.09 -8.06 7.66
C GLN A 76 7.20 -8.12 8.91
N GLU A 77 6.66 -6.98 9.36
CA GLU A 77 5.90 -6.95 10.62
C GLU A 77 4.56 -7.68 10.53
N LYS A 78 3.88 -7.59 9.39
CA LYS A 78 2.49 -8.02 9.29
C LYS A 78 2.29 -9.38 8.65
N TYR A 79 3.16 -9.78 7.72
CA TYR A 79 2.90 -10.94 6.87
C TYR A 79 3.97 -12.03 6.99
N LEU A 80 5.21 -11.70 7.38
CA LEU A 80 6.27 -12.68 7.53
C LEU A 80 5.92 -13.76 8.56
N GLY A 81 5.44 -13.37 9.75
CA GLY A 81 5.02 -14.33 10.78
C GLY A 81 3.86 -15.21 10.31
N ALA A 82 2.86 -14.63 9.64
CA ALA A 82 1.70 -15.36 9.14
C ALA A 82 2.07 -16.40 8.06
N VAL A 83 3.09 -16.15 7.24
CA VAL A 83 3.58 -17.13 6.25
C VAL A 83 4.32 -18.27 6.94
N TYR A 84 5.23 -17.97 7.87
CA TYR A 84 5.97 -19.01 8.61
C TYR A 84 5.06 -19.92 9.45
N GLU A 85 3.98 -19.39 10.02
CA GLU A 85 3.01 -20.20 10.76
C GLU A 85 2.21 -21.16 9.86
N LYS A 86 2.01 -20.80 8.58
CA LYS A 86 1.28 -21.62 7.61
C LYS A 86 2.14 -22.68 6.92
N GLU A 87 3.46 -22.48 6.86
CA GLU A 87 4.43 -23.42 6.29
C GLU A 87 4.90 -24.50 7.28
N LYS A 88 4.43 -24.44 8.53
CA LYS A 88 4.73 -25.41 9.59
C LYS A 88 3.73 -26.57 9.61
#